data_AF-A0AAN7PBE9-F1
#
_entry.id   AF-A0AAN7PBE9-F1
#
_cell.length_a   1.000
_cell.length_b   1.000
_cell.length_c   1.000
_cell.angle_alpha   90.00
_cell.angle_beta   90.00
_cell.angle_gamma   90.00
#
_symmetry.space_group_name_H-M   'P 1'
#
loop_
_entity.id
_entity.type
_entity.pdbx_description
1 polymer ?
#
loop_
_entity_poly.entity_id
_entity_poly.type
_entity_poly.pdbx_seq_one_letter_code
_entity_poly.pdbx_strand_id
1 'polypeptide(L)' 'MNLYGGSGKARFGVTTEEQQDLFQTQKDYAIAHCVSEDLDMSKGVAVVFKKKFGQLDELRRQQPAVGKVLRTTW' A
#
# COMPACT_ATOMS: atom_id res chain seq x y z
N MET A 1 17.69 16.45 5.85
CA MET A 1 17.88 15.01 6.09
C MET A 1 16.95 14.27 5.14
N ASN A 2 17.49 13.64 4.10
CA ASN A 2 16.72 13.02 3.01
C ASN A 2 16.94 11.50 3.10
N LEU A 3 15.96 10.75 3.60
CA LEU A 3 16.09 9.31 3.91
C LEU A 3 15.40 8.40 2.87
N TYR A 4 14.93 8.93 1.74
CA TYR A 4 14.16 8.18 0.74
C TYR A 4 14.89 7.94 -0.59
N GLY A 5 16.22 8.02 -0.59
CA GLY A 5 17.06 7.81 -1.77
C GLY A 5 17.63 6.40 -1.86
N GLY A 6 16.81 5.36 -1.71
CA GLY A 6 17.23 3.99 -2.04
C GLY A 6 17.28 3.82 -3.54
N SER A 7 18.45 3.88 -4.16
CA SER A 7 18.67 3.60 -5.59
C SER A 7 18.60 2.11 -5.90
N GLY A 8 17.46 1.48 -5.57
CA GLY A 8 17.14 0.17 -6.09
C GLY A 8 17.02 0.27 -7.61
N LYS A 9 18.01 -0.23 -8.35
CA LYS A 9 17.87 -0.37 -9.81
C LYS A 9 16.64 -1.22 -10.06
N ALA A 10 15.68 -0.72 -10.85
CA ALA A 10 14.54 -1.50 -11.30
C ALA A 10 15.07 -2.82 -11.88
N ARG A 11 14.60 -3.95 -11.35
CA ARG A 11 14.97 -5.27 -11.87
C ARG A 11 14.13 -5.52 -13.11
N PHE A 12 14.69 -5.20 -14.28
CA PHE A 12 14.05 -5.49 -15.55
C PHE A 12 13.95 -7.01 -15.73
N GLY A 13 12.75 -7.51 -16.07
CA GLY A 13 12.50 -8.93 -16.31
C GLY A 13 11.95 -9.76 -15.13
N VAL A 14 11.64 -9.14 -13.97
CA VAL A 14 10.99 -9.83 -12.84
C VAL A 14 9.63 -9.24 -12.44
N THR A 15 9.16 -8.24 -13.21
CA THR A 15 7.87 -7.57 -12.99
C THR A 15 6.98 -7.75 -14.21
N THR A 16 5.72 -8.07 -13.99
CA THR A 16 4.67 -8.14 -15.02
C THR A 16 3.71 -6.98 -14.79
N GLU A 17 3.31 -6.31 -15.88
CA GLU A 17 2.24 -5.32 -15.87
C GLU A 17 0.97 -5.95 -16.44
N GLU A 18 -0.16 -5.80 -15.75
CA GLU A 18 -1.44 -6.38 -16.15
C GLU A 18 -2.54 -5.30 -16.12
N GLN A 19 -3.32 -5.22 -17.19
CA GLN A 19 -4.47 -4.33 -17.25
C GLN A 19 -5.72 -5.04 -16.70
N GLN A 20 -6.01 -4.82 -15.42
CA GLN A 20 -7.14 -5.45 -14.72
C GLN A 20 -7.63 -4.59 -13.55
N ASP A 21 -8.75 -4.98 -12.94
CA ASP A 21 -9.15 -4.44 -11.63
C ASP A 21 -8.26 -5.07 -10.54
N LEU A 22 -7.45 -4.22 -9.89
CA LEU A 22 -6.57 -4.61 -8.78
C LEU A 22 -7.31 -5.40 -7.68
N PHE A 23 -8.59 -5.11 -7.44
CA PHE A 23 -9.37 -5.76 -6.40
C PHE A 23 -10.13 -7.01 -6.86
N GLN A 24 -9.93 -7.43 -8.12
CA GLN A 24 -10.39 -8.71 -8.67
C GLN A 24 -9.24 -9.70 -8.89
N THR A 25 -8.02 -9.35 -8.47
CA THR A 25 -6.87 -10.26 -8.49
C THR A 25 -7.09 -11.49 -7.61
N GLN A 26 -6.26 -12.53 -7.80
CA GLN A 26 -6.36 -13.77 -7.05
C GLN A 26 -6.06 -13.52 -5.55
N LYS A 27 -6.69 -14.30 -4.67
CA LYS A 27 -6.65 -14.07 -3.21
C LYS A 27 -5.32 -14.42 -2.55
N ASP A 28 -4.44 -15.12 -3.26
CA ASP A 28 -3.08 -15.48 -2.85
C ASP A 28 -2.09 -14.32 -3.01
N TYR A 29 -2.48 -13.22 -3.67
CA TYR A 29 -1.68 -12.01 -3.75
C TYR A 29 -1.93 -11.07 -2.57
N ALA A 30 -0.84 -10.53 -2.03
CA ALA A 30 -0.89 -9.33 -1.21
C ALA A 30 -0.85 -8.09 -2.13
N ILE A 31 -1.73 -7.12 -1.87
CA ILE A 31 -1.76 -5.84 -2.60
C ILE A 31 -1.24 -4.71 -1.70
N ALA A 32 -0.53 -3.75 -2.29
CA ALA A 32 0.04 -2.61 -1.59
C ALA A 32 -0.25 -1.29 -2.34
N HIS A 33 -0.36 -0.19 -1.58
CA HIS A 33 -0.44 1.16 -2.15
C HIS A 33 0.22 2.17 -1.21
N CYS A 34 0.62 3.32 -1.76
CA CYS A 34 1.10 4.43 -0.96
C CYS A 34 -0.05 5.14 -0.24
N VAL A 35 0.23 5.61 0.97
CA VAL A 35 -0.69 6.38 1.82
C VAL A 35 0.05 7.56 2.45
N SER A 36 -0.70 8.58 2.86
CA SER A 36 -0.23 9.62 3.77
C SER A 36 -0.13 9.08 5.20
N GLU A 37 0.73 9.70 6.02
CA GLU A 37 0.94 9.32 7.42
C GLU A 37 -0.34 9.40 8.27
N ASP A 38 -1.24 10.33 7.94
CA ASP A 38 -2.53 10.53 8.64
C ASP A 38 -3.57 9.40 8.39
N LEU A 39 -3.32 8.55 7.40
CA LEU A 39 -4.19 7.46 6.96
C LEU A 39 -5.63 7.91 6.64
N ASP A 40 -5.83 9.14 6.15
CA ASP A 40 -7.18 9.62 5.82
C ASP A 40 -7.80 8.82 4.65
N MET A 41 -6.98 8.52 3.64
CA MET A 41 -7.37 7.71 2.47
C MET A 41 -8.67 8.20 1.80
N SER A 42 -8.78 9.51 1.60
CA SER A 42 -10.01 10.17 1.14
C SER A 42 -10.17 10.30 -0.37
N LYS A 43 -9.19 9.91 -1.19
CA LYS A 43 -9.23 10.03 -2.66
C LYS A 43 -8.67 8.82 -3.41
N GLY A 44 -9.08 8.67 -4.67
CA GLY A 44 -8.55 7.68 -5.60
C GLY A 44 -8.70 6.24 -5.11
N VAL A 45 -7.70 5.41 -5.43
CA VAL A 45 -7.68 3.98 -5.05
C VAL A 45 -7.71 3.78 -3.54
N ALA A 46 -7.19 4.73 -2.75
CA ALA A 46 -7.14 4.65 -1.29
C ALA A 46 -8.55 4.60 -0.66
N VAL A 47 -9.54 5.26 -1.28
CA VAL A 47 -10.95 5.17 -0.84
C VAL A 47 -11.47 3.74 -0.97
N VAL A 48 -11.07 3.03 -2.03
CA VAL A 48 -11.48 1.65 -2.27
C VAL A 48 -10.81 0.73 -1.25
N PHE A 49 -9.53 0.93 -0.94
CA PHE A 49 -8.84 0.21 0.15
C PHE A 49 -9.54 0.43 1.50
N LYS A 50 -9.84 1.69 1.85
CA LYS A 50 -10.54 2.05 3.10
C LYS A 50 -11.91 1.37 3.17
N LYS A 51 -12.68 1.33 2.08
CA LYS A 51 -14.01 0.70 2.02
C LYS A 51 -13.97 -0.82 2.04
N LYS A 52 -13.03 -1.45 1.34
CA LYS A 52 -12.96 -2.92 1.22
C LYS A 52 -12.32 -3.61 2.42
N PHE A 53 -11.27 -3.00 3.01
CA PHE A 53 -10.49 -3.65 4.07
C PHE A 53 -10.76 -3.04 5.45
N GLY A 54 -10.92 -1.72 5.58
CA GLY A 54 -11.53 -1.12 6.78
C GLY A 54 -10.75 -1.21 8.12
N GLN A 55 -9.47 -1.58 8.15
CA GLN A 55 -8.68 -1.76 9.40
C GLN A 55 -7.83 -0.53 9.78
N LEU A 56 -8.40 0.67 9.71
CA LEU A 56 -7.66 1.88 10.00
C LEU A 56 -7.11 1.93 11.43
N ASP A 57 -7.85 1.42 12.40
CA ASP A 57 -7.42 1.44 13.81
C ASP A 57 -6.20 0.53 14.05
N GLU A 58 -6.11 -0.60 13.36
CA GLU A 58 -4.94 -1.48 13.42
C GLU A 58 -3.71 -0.79 12.83
N LEU A 59 -3.88 -0.14 11.68
CA LEU A 59 -2.80 0.61 11.05
C LEU A 59 -2.35 1.81 11.91
N ARG A 60 -3.28 2.49 12.58
CA ARG A 60 -2.97 3.59 13.52
C ARG A 60 -2.18 3.09 14.74
N ARG A 61 -2.51 1.92 15.28
CA ARG A 61 -1.76 1.31 16.41
C ARG A 61 -0.31 0.98 16.06
N GLN A 62 0.01 0.81 14.78
CA GLN A 62 1.38 0.57 14.32
C GLN A 62 2.25 1.84 14.33
N GLN A 63 1.74 3.00 14.74
CA GLN A 63 2.47 4.28 14.76
C GLN A 63 3.04 4.60 13.37
N PRO A 64 2.18 5.03 12.43
CA PRO A 64 2.58 5.44 11.10
C PRO A 64 3.66 6.52 11.13
N ALA A 65 4.58 6.42 10.18
CA ALA A 65 5.55 7.46 9.88
C ALA A 65 5.87 7.37 8.39
N VAL A 66 6.23 8.48 7.75
CA VAL A 66 6.78 8.44 6.39
C VAL A 66 7.92 7.40 6.35
N GLY A 67 7.96 6.59 5.30
CA GLY A 67 8.98 5.55 5.14
C GLY A 67 8.70 4.21 5.82
N LYS A 68 7.71 4.17 6.70
CA LYS A 68 7.32 2.93 7.39
C LYS A 68 6.31 2.17 6.55
N VAL A 69 6.51 0.85 6.43
CA VAL A 69 5.51 -0.05 5.87
C VAL A 69 4.54 -0.46 6.97
N LEU A 70 3.25 -0.29 6.70
CA LEU A 70 2.17 -0.77 7.57
C LEU A 70 1.53 -1.99 6.90
N ARG A 71 1.10 -2.95 7.71
CA ARG A 71 0.45 -4.17 7.20
C ARG A 71 -0.76 -4.49 8.04
N THR A 72 -1.84 -4.92 7.41
CA THR A 72 -2.94 -5.54 8.12
C THR A 72 -2.64 -7.02 8.37
N THR A 73 -3.18 -7.56 9.45
CA THR A 73 -3.16 -8.99 9.75
C THR A 73 -4.53 -9.56 9.41
N TRP A 74 -4.58 -10.36 8.34
CA TRP A 74 -5.73 -11.20 7.98
C TRP A 74 -5.41 -12.64 8.30
#